data_AF-A0A925DET4-F1
#
_entry.id   AF-A0A925DET4-F1
#
_cell.length_a   1.000
_cell.length_b   1.000
_cell.length_c   1.000
_cell.angle_alpha   90.00
_cell.angle_beta   90.00
_cell.angle_gamma   90.00
#
_symmetry.space_group_name_H-M   'P 1'
#
loop_
_entity.id
_entity.type
_entity.pdbx_description
1 polymer ?
#
loop_
_entity_poly.entity_id
_entity_poly.type
_entity_poly.pdbx_seq_one_letter_code
_entity_poly.pdbx_strand_id
1 'polypeptide(L)'
;ATAAGVVAVVAPATVFRGAAAVGPFNNFQLGVAPEDGDGVAARSADFDIDTVNVVAAAANHARVGTTAALYGRLKIDNAYGSELLRLPVPLAAQFWNGNRYVANAADNCTPLAAANFNVAAGAGVAVATAIEAGATMVNGSGTNFRLARPNPTPAGKGSVRLSTSAAAPAAAPLNSYLPGIGGGTFGVYKSGPVIFTREMY
;
A
#
# COMPACT_ATOMS: atom_id res chain seq x y z
N ALA A 1 48.06 2.00 21.80
CA ALA A 1 47.00 1.45 20.94
C ALA A 1 45.69 2.09 21.38
N THR A 2 45.15 3.03 20.61
CA THR A 2 43.81 3.58 20.87
C THR A 2 42.80 2.49 20.49
N ALA A 3 42.05 2.01 21.47
CA ALA A 3 40.98 1.06 21.22
C ALA A 3 39.90 1.75 20.38
N ALA A 4 39.49 1.14 19.27
CA ALA A 4 38.35 1.63 18.50
C ALA A 4 37.09 1.50 19.36
N GLY A 5 36.38 2.61 19.58
CA GLY A 5 35.07 2.60 20.25
C GLY A 5 34.02 1.92 19.38
N VAL A 6 33.03 1.29 20.02
CA VAL A 6 31.84 0.76 19.35
C VAL A 6 30.65 1.55 19.84
N VAL A 7 29.86 2.09 18.92
CA VAL A 7 28.59 2.77 19.21
C VAL A 7 27.45 2.05 18.50
N ALA A 8 26.34 1.86 19.21
CA ALA A 8 25.09 1.38 18.62
C ALA A 8 24.21 2.60 18.28
N VAL A 9 23.99 2.85 16.99
CA VAL A 9 23.12 3.93 16.51
C VAL A 9 21.81 3.33 16.03
N VAL A 10 20.70 3.78 16.62
CA VAL A 10 19.35 3.44 16.16
C VAL A 10 18.69 4.74 15.73
N ALA A 11 18.49 4.90 14.42
CA ALA A 11 17.82 6.05 13.84
C ALA A 11 16.63 5.57 12.97
N PRO A 12 15.41 6.07 13.20
CA PRO A 12 14.29 5.79 12.31
C PRO A 12 14.53 6.48 10.96
N ALA A 13 14.47 5.70 9.88
CA ALA A 13 14.51 6.22 8.52
C ALA A 13 13.15 6.00 7.86
N THR A 14 12.56 7.09 7.34
CA THR A 14 11.28 7.05 6.65
C THR A 14 11.47 7.56 5.23
N VAL A 15 11.04 6.78 4.24
CA VAL A 15 10.97 7.22 2.85
C VAL A 15 9.56 7.73 2.58
N PHE A 16 9.45 9.00 2.22
CA PHE A 16 8.16 9.58 1.84
C PHE A 16 7.90 9.37 0.36
N ARG A 17 6.64 9.09 0.02
CA ARG A 17 6.19 9.06 -1.38
C ARG A 17 5.82 10.45 -1.85
N GLY A 18 6.27 10.83 -3.05
CA GLY A 18 5.84 12.04 -3.74
C GLY A 18 4.47 11.90 -4.42
N ALA A 19 3.93 13.00 -4.94
CA ALA A 19 2.65 13.01 -5.65
C ALA A 19 2.70 12.30 -7.02
N ALA A 20 3.84 12.39 -7.72
CA ALA A 20 4.06 11.72 -8.99
C ALA A 20 4.70 10.32 -8.78
N ALA A 21 4.31 9.37 -9.63
CA ALA A 21 4.92 8.06 -9.65
C ALA A 21 6.38 8.14 -10.12
N VAL A 22 7.28 7.50 -9.37
CA VAL A 22 8.73 7.50 -9.62
C VAL A 22 9.32 6.13 -9.35
N GLY A 23 10.50 5.85 -9.89
CA GLY A 23 11.15 4.53 -9.79
C GLY A 23 10.75 3.58 -10.94
N PRO A 24 10.95 2.27 -10.77
CA PRO A 24 11.33 1.57 -9.55
C PRO A 24 12.81 1.78 -9.18
N PHE A 25 13.09 1.91 -7.89
CA PHE A 25 14.47 1.97 -7.38
C PHE A 25 14.86 0.59 -6.86
N ASN A 26 15.37 -0.26 -7.75
CA ASN A 26 15.70 -1.66 -7.41
C ASN A 26 16.96 -1.79 -6.52
N ASN A 27 17.80 -0.75 -6.49
CA ASN A 27 19.00 -0.68 -5.68
C ASN A 27 19.01 0.62 -4.87
N PHE A 28 17.97 0.83 -4.06
CA PHE A 28 17.95 1.94 -3.11
C PHE A 28 18.96 1.65 -2.00
N GLN A 29 19.85 2.61 -1.74
CA GLN A 29 20.95 2.48 -0.78
C GLN A 29 20.78 3.52 0.32
N LEU A 30 21.06 3.13 1.56
CA LEU A 30 21.07 4.03 2.71
C LEU A 30 22.50 4.20 3.23
N GLY A 31 22.91 5.45 3.40
CA GLY A 31 24.19 5.83 3.99
C GLY A 31 24.01 6.49 5.35
N VAL A 32 24.99 6.33 6.23
CA VAL A 32 25.07 7.03 7.53
C VAL A 32 26.46 7.59 7.73
N ALA A 33 26.56 8.74 8.41
CA ALA A 33 27.83 9.35 8.81
C ALA A 33 27.71 9.87 10.24
N PRO A 34 27.59 8.99 11.25
CA PRO A 34 27.57 9.43 12.63
C PRO A 34 28.96 9.96 13.03
N GLU A 35 28.96 11.05 13.78
CA GLU A 35 30.12 11.69 14.39
C GLU A 35 29.86 11.73 15.91
N ASP A 36 30.86 11.38 16.70
CA ASP A 36 30.74 11.51 18.16
C ASP A 36 31.04 12.95 18.61
N GLY A 37 30.94 13.20 19.92
CA GLY A 37 31.04 14.54 20.48
C GLY A 37 32.43 15.17 20.42
N ASP A 38 33.47 14.41 20.08
CA ASP A 38 34.85 14.92 19.94
C ASP A 38 35.32 14.99 18.47
N GLY A 39 34.42 14.70 17.52
CA GLY A 39 34.64 14.85 16.09
C GLY A 39 35.14 13.59 15.39
N VAL A 40 35.15 12.45 16.08
CA VAL A 40 35.48 11.17 15.46
C VAL A 40 34.26 10.62 14.73
N ALA A 41 34.36 10.58 13.41
CA ALA A 41 33.36 9.95 12.55
C ALA A 41 33.45 8.41 12.61
N ALA A 42 32.32 7.74 12.40
CA ALA A 42 32.35 6.33 12.03
C ALA A 42 33.27 6.12 10.83
N ARG A 43 33.98 4.99 10.82
CA ARG A 43 34.89 4.64 9.73
C ARG A 43 34.17 4.80 8.39
N SER A 44 34.69 5.67 7.53
CA SER A 44 34.17 5.85 6.18
C SER A 44 34.21 4.50 5.46
N ALA A 45 33.07 4.08 4.94
CA ALA A 45 32.92 2.80 4.28
C ALA A 45 32.27 3.03 2.92
N ASP A 46 33.13 3.30 1.93
CA ASP A 46 32.92 3.06 0.50
C ASP A 46 31.60 3.58 -0.11
N PHE A 47 30.96 4.57 0.51
CA PHE A 47 29.69 5.09 0.05
C PHE A 47 29.70 6.61 -0.03
N ASP A 48 29.51 7.08 -1.26
CA ASP A 48 29.27 8.47 -1.60
C ASP A 48 27.78 8.64 -1.88
N ILE A 49 27.13 9.52 -1.13
CA ILE A 49 25.71 9.85 -1.30
C ILE A 49 25.50 11.01 -2.28
N ASP A 50 26.54 11.79 -2.58
CA ASP A 50 26.51 12.89 -3.54
C ASP A 50 26.99 12.43 -4.93
N THR A 51 26.12 11.66 -5.58
CA THR A 51 26.42 11.11 -6.92
C THR A 51 26.37 12.15 -8.05
N VAL A 52 26.00 13.41 -7.77
CA VAL A 52 25.84 14.46 -8.78
C VAL A 52 26.98 15.46 -8.82
N ASN A 53 27.78 15.56 -7.75
CA ASN A 53 28.95 16.45 -7.69
C ASN A 53 30.27 15.65 -7.73
N VAL A 54 30.71 15.32 -8.95
CA VAL A 54 31.87 14.45 -9.24
C VAL A 54 33.21 14.97 -8.67
N VAL A 55 33.31 16.25 -8.32
CA VAL A 55 34.56 16.87 -7.85
C VAL A 55 34.88 16.51 -6.38
N ALA A 56 33.92 15.92 -5.65
CA ALA A 56 34.07 15.54 -4.24
C ALA A 56 33.79 14.03 -4.00
N ALA A 57 34.17 13.16 -4.94
CA ALA A 57 33.94 11.71 -4.93
C ALA A 57 34.68 10.91 -3.81
N ALA A 58 34.94 11.51 -2.65
CA ALA A 58 35.43 10.82 -1.48
C ALA A 58 34.25 10.21 -0.73
N ALA A 59 34.25 8.88 -0.57
CA ALA A 59 33.31 8.18 0.30
C ALA A 59 33.29 8.84 1.69
N ASN A 60 32.15 9.45 2.03
CA ASN A 60 31.95 10.21 3.25
C ASN A 60 30.86 9.59 4.16
N HIS A 61 30.22 8.52 3.71
CA HIS A 61 29.25 7.76 4.49
C HIS A 61 29.64 6.28 4.56
N ALA A 62 29.09 5.57 5.53
CA ALA A 62 29.05 4.11 5.56
C ALA A 62 27.70 3.63 5.01
N ARG A 63 27.72 2.67 4.08
CA ARG A 63 26.49 2.03 3.58
C ARG A 63 25.91 1.10 4.63
N VAL A 64 24.65 1.35 5.02
CA VAL A 64 23.90 0.52 5.96
C VAL A 64 23.31 -0.71 5.27
N GLY A 65 22.88 -0.54 4.01
CA GLY A 65 22.30 -1.63 3.25
C GLY A 65 21.70 -1.18 1.92
N THR A 66 21.13 -2.16 1.23
CA THR A 66 20.47 -1.99 -0.06
C THR A 66 19.12 -2.68 -0.05
N THR A 67 18.11 -2.08 -0.64
CA THR A 67 16.77 -2.68 -0.80
C THR A 67 16.10 -2.14 -2.05
N ALA A 68 14.94 -2.68 -2.39
CA ALA A 68 14.07 -2.07 -3.39
C ALA A 68 13.16 -1.03 -2.73
N ALA A 69 13.09 0.17 -3.31
CA ALA A 69 12.08 1.17 -2.98
C ALA A 69 11.09 1.30 -4.16
N LEU A 70 9.86 0.85 -3.93
CA LEU A 70 8.82 0.77 -4.96
C LEU A 70 7.73 1.81 -4.72
N TYR A 71 7.29 2.46 -5.79
CA TYR A 71 6.15 3.38 -5.73
C TYR A 71 4.84 2.61 -5.86
N GLY A 72 4.22 2.32 -4.73
CA GLY A 72 3.04 1.47 -4.61
C GLY A 72 1.70 2.18 -4.81
N ARG A 73 0.69 1.39 -5.21
CA ARG A 73 -0.73 1.71 -5.07
C ARG A 73 -1.52 0.44 -4.77
N LEU A 74 -2.66 0.57 -4.11
CA LEU A 74 -3.64 -0.49 -3.98
C LEU A 74 -4.69 -0.34 -5.10
N LYS A 75 -4.74 -1.31 -6.02
CA LYS A 75 -5.86 -1.42 -6.96
C LYS A 75 -7.05 -2.02 -6.22
N ILE A 76 -8.11 -1.24 -6.09
CA ILE A 76 -9.40 -1.68 -5.54
C ILE A 76 -10.36 -1.78 -6.72
N ASP A 77 -10.76 -3.00 -7.08
CA ASP A 77 -11.73 -3.17 -8.16
C ASP A 77 -13.13 -2.75 -7.73
N ASN A 78 -13.90 -2.22 -8.68
CA ASN A 78 -15.32 -1.99 -8.44
C ASN A 78 -16.03 -3.34 -8.38
N ALA A 79 -16.80 -3.54 -7.31
CA ALA A 79 -17.59 -4.74 -7.10
C ALA A 79 -19.07 -4.43 -7.17
N TYR A 80 -19.86 -5.38 -7.67
CA TYR A 80 -21.30 -5.25 -7.86
C TYR A 80 -21.99 -6.51 -7.34
N GLY A 81 -23.07 -6.38 -6.58
CA GLY A 81 -23.79 -7.53 -6.07
C GLY A 81 -25.17 -7.23 -5.49
N SER A 82 -25.81 -8.28 -4.99
CA SER A 82 -27.06 -8.17 -4.25
C SER A 82 -26.80 -7.60 -2.86
N GLU A 83 -27.72 -6.75 -2.42
CA GLU A 83 -27.83 -6.24 -1.06
C GLU A 83 -28.20 -7.31 -0.02
N LEU A 84 -28.48 -8.54 -0.46
CA LEU A 84 -28.76 -9.68 0.41
C LEU A 84 -27.52 -10.51 0.74
N LEU A 85 -26.40 -10.24 0.07
CA LEU A 85 -25.16 -11.01 0.20
C LEU A 85 -23.99 -10.12 0.59
N ARG A 86 -22.95 -10.77 1.10
CA ARG A 86 -21.62 -10.17 1.24
C ARG A 86 -21.05 -9.91 -0.14
N LEU A 87 -20.32 -8.81 -0.29
CA LEU A 87 -19.75 -8.41 -1.57
C LEU A 87 -18.23 -8.58 -1.54
N PRO A 88 -17.68 -9.61 -2.22
CA PRO A 88 -16.24 -9.70 -2.44
C PRO A 88 -15.73 -8.52 -3.26
N VAL A 89 -14.66 -7.88 -2.80
CA VAL A 89 -14.02 -6.76 -3.50
C VAL A 89 -12.57 -7.17 -3.79
N PRO A 90 -12.23 -7.48 -5.06
CA PRO A 90 -10.87 -7.85 -5.42
C PRO A 90 -9.90 -6.69 -5.18
N LEU A 91 -8.79 -7.00 -4.50
CA LEU A 91 -7.71 -6.07 -4.21
C LEU A 91 -6.40 -6.58 -4.82
N ALA A 92 -5.58 -5.69 -5.37
CA ALA A 92 -4.24 -6.03 -5.83
C ALA A 92 -3.21 -4.96 -5.45
N ALA A 93 -2.10 -5.37 -4.84
CA ALA A 93 -0.95 -4.50 -4.65
C ALA A 93 -0.25 -4.30 -5.99
N GLN A 94 -0.01 -3.05 -6.37
CA GLN A 94 0.67 -2.69 -7.61
C GLN A 94 1.81 -1.72 -7.34
N PHE A 95 2.83 -1.74 -8.21
CA PHE A 95 3.90 -0.74 -8.19
C PHE A 95 4.14 -0.15 -9.58
N TRP A 96 4.66 1.07 -9.63
CA TRP A 96 5.08 1.73 -10.86
C TRP A 96 6.38 1.12 -11.38
N ASN A 97 6.37 0.61 -12.62
CA ASN A 97 7.55 0.01 -13.24
C ASN A 97 8.35 0.96 -14.14
N GLY A 98 8.06 2.26 -14.12
CA GLY A 98 8.62 3.27 -15.03
C GLY A 98 7.63 3.72 -16.12
N ASN A 99 6.67 2.86 -16.49
CA ASN A 99 5.71 3.14 -17.57
C ASN A 99 4.25 2.93 -17.17
N ARG A 100 3.97 1.93 -16.32
CA ARG A 100 2.62 1.62 -15.84
C ARG A 100 2.68 0.96 -14.47
N TYR A 101 1.52 0.86 -13.84
CA TYR A 101 1.37 0.04 -12.65
C TYR A 101 1.26 -1.43 -13.03
N VAL A 102 2.05 -2.27 -12.37
CA VAL A 102 2.06 -3.73 -12.52
C VAL A 102 1.89 -4.40 -11.16
N ALA A 103 1.48 -5.66 -11.12
CA ALA A 103 1.24 -6.39 -9.87
C ALA A 103 2.54 -6.56 -9.06
N ASN A 104 2.48 -6.36 -7.75
CA ASN A 104 3.57 -6.66 -6.82
C ASN A 104 3.39 -8.05 -6.22
N ALA A 105 3.80 -9.09 -6.94
CA ALA A 105 3.69 -10.47 -6.48
C ALA A 105 4.57 -10.80 -5.24
N ALA A 106 5.52 -9.93 -4.89
CA ALA A 106 6.34 -10.10 -3.70
C ALA A 106 5.60 -9.77 -2.39
N ASP A 107 4.45 -9.08 -2.46
CA ASP A 107 3.68 -8.70 -1.27
C ASP A 107 2.86 -9.89 -0.73
N ASN A 108 3.29 -10.38 0.43
CA ASN A 108 2.66 -11.51 1.14
C ASN A 108 2.29 -11.17 2.59
N CYS A 109 2.35 -9.89 2.96
CA CYS A 109 2.29 -9.48 4.36
C CYS A 109 1.48 -8.21 4.60
N THR A 110 1.12 -7.44 3.57
CA THR A 110 0.32 -6.22 3.76
C THR A 110 -1.04 -6.58 4.38
N PRO A 111 -1.36 -6.06 5.59
CA PRO A 111 -2.66 -6.27 6.21
C PRO A 111 -3.71 -5.38 5.55
N LEU A 112 -4.89 -5.95 5.32
CA LEU A 112 -6.06 -5.32 4.71
C LEU A 112 -7.21 -5.35 5.71
N ALA A 113 -6.96 -4.88 6.93
CA ALA A 113 -7.96 -4.79 7.99
C ALA A 113 -8.93 -3.63 7.75
N ALA A 114 -10.11 -3.66 8.38
CA ALA A 114 -11.12 -2.61 8.23
C ALA A 114 -10.56 -1.20 8.56
N ALA A 115 -9.70 -1.08 9.57
CA ALA A 115 -9.05 0.17 9.96
C ALA A 115 -8.10 0.75 8.89
N ASN A 116 -7.70 -0.06 7.90
CA ASN A 116 -6.88 0.40 6.78
C ASN A 116 -7.70 1.11 5.71
N PHE A 117 -9.02 1.20 5.84
CA PHE A 117 -9.92 1.74 4.83
C PHE A 117 -10.95 2.69 5.43
N ASN A 118 -11.42 3.60 4.59
CA ASN A 118 -12.61 4.40 4.82
C ASN A 118 -13.71 3.87 3.91
N VAL A 119 -14.91 3.73 4.47
CA VAL A 119 -16.13 3.40 3.71
C VAL A 119 -17.00 4.66 3.72
N ALA A 120 -17.16 5.29 2.58
CA ALA A 120 -17.96 6.51 2.42
C ALA A 120 -19.19 6.24 1.57
N ALA A 121 -20.23 7.05 1.74
CA ALA A 121 -21.40 7.00 0.89
C ALA A 121 -21.02 7.26 -0.59
N GLY A 122 -21.58 6.45 -1.48
CA GLY A 122 -21.49 6.62 -2.93
C GLY A 122 -22.77 7.24 -3.51
N ALA A 123 -23.01 6.99 -4.80
CA ALA A 123 -24.23 7.41 -5.48
C ALA A 123 -25.40 6.44 -5.25
N GLY A 124 -26.62 6.93 -5.43
CA GLY A 124 -27.86 6.16 -5.31
C GLY A 124 -28.46 6.19 -3.90
N VAL A 125 -29.22 5.15 -3.55
CA VAL A 125 -29.80 5.00 -2.21
C VAL A 125 -28.68 4.82 -1.18
N ALA A 126 -28.86 5.33 0.03
CA ALA A 126 -27.91 5.14 1.12
C ALA A 126 -27.69 3.64 1.41
N VAL A 127 -26.42 3.25 1.50
CA VAL A 127 -26.00 1.88 1.82
C VAL A 127 -25.16 1.91 3.09
N ALA A 128 -25.71 1.36 4.17
CA ALA A 128 -24.97 1.13 5.40
C ALA A 128 -24.30 -0.26 5.34
N THR A 129 -22.99 -0.28 5.12
CA THR A 129 -22.16 -1.50 5.11
C THR A 129 -20.82 -1.22 5.80
N ALA A 130 -20.11 -2.28 6.14
CA ALA A 130 -18.78 -2.24 6.73
C ALA A 130 -17.90 -3.31 6.10
N ILE A 131 -16.60 -3.25 6.33
CA ILE A 131 -15.69 -4.34 5.96
C ILE A 131 -15.87 -5.45 6.98
N GLU A 132 -16.28 -6.64 6.53
CA GLU A 132 -16.63 -7.76 7.41
C GLU A 132 -15.44 -8.65 7.75
N ALA A 133 -14.57 -8.85 6.77
CA ALA A 133 -13.35 -9.63 6.93
C ALA A 133 -12.19 -8.85 6.31
N GLY A 134 -11.21 -8.53 7.16
CA GLY A 134 -9.91 -8.12 6.67
C GLY A 134 -9.18 -9.30 6.03
N ALA A 135 -8.29 -9.02 5.10
CA ALA A 135 -7.42 -10.02 4.48
C ALA A 135 -5.94 -9.67 4.74
N THR A 136 -5.05 -10.58 4.36
CA THR A 136 -3.63 -10.26 4.16
C THR A 136 -3.34 -10.47 2.68
N MET A 137 -2.52 -9.62 2.09
CA MET A 137 -2.04 -9.84 0.72
C MET A 137 -1.31 -11.18 0.63
N VAL A 138 -1.59 -11.94 -0.42
CA VAL A 138 -0.86 -13.16 -0.79
C VAL A 138 -0.54 -13.08 -2.27
N ASN A 139 0.75 -13.14 -2.61
CA ASN A 139 1.25 -12.90 -3.97
C ASN A 139 0.69 -11.61 -4.60
N GLY A 140 0.58 -10.54 -3.81
CA GLY A 140 0.04 -9.25 -4.23
C GLY A 140 -1.48 -9.20 -4.43
N SER A 141 -2.22 -10.23 -4.01
CA SER A 141 -3.69 -10.32 -4.16
C SER A 141 -4.40 -10.42 -2.81
N GLY A 142 -5.48 -9.65 -2.63
CA GLY A 142 -6.36 -9.69 -1.47
C GLY A 142 -7.68 -10.37 -1.80
N THR A 143 -7.73 -11.70 -1.74
CA THR A 143 -8.88 -12.51 -2.22
C THR A 143 -10.02 -12.69 -1.22
N ASN A 144 -9.77 -12.45 0.07
CA ASN A 144 -10.76 -12.62 1.15
C ASN A 144 -11.34 -11.31 1.68
N PHE A 145 -11.06 -10.19 1.01
CA PHE A 145 -11.57 -8.90 1.40
C PHE A 145 -13.02 -8.72 0.92
N ARG A 146 -13.94 -8.41 1.85
CA ARG A 146 -15.38 -8.35 1.56
C ARG A 146 -16.07 -7.23 2.34
N LEU A 147 -17.05 -6.62 1.70
CA LEU A 147 -18.05 -5.79 2.37
C LEU A 147 -19.15 -6.69 2.92
N ALA A 148 -19.60 -6.36 4.13
CA ALA A 148 -20.75 -6.96 4.75
C ALA A 148 -21.99 -6.74 3.88
N ARG A 149 -22.95 -7.65 4.02
CA ARG A 149 -24.31 -7.37 3.57
C ARG A 149 -24.79 -6.05 4.19
N PRO A 150 -25.37 -5.12 3.42
CA PRO A 150 -25.96 -3.91 3.96
C PRO A 150 -27.02 -4.16 5.04
N ASN A 151 -26.99 -3.38 6.11
CA ASN A 151 -27.98 -3.43 7.19
C ASN A 151 -28.32 -1.99 7.67
N PRO A 152 -29.57 -1.52 7.51
CA PRO A 152 -30.72 -2.20 6.92
C PRO A 152 -30.55 -2.45 5.40
N THR A 153 -31.41 -3.30 4.84
CA THR A 153 -31.43 -3.58 3.40
C THR A 153 -31.83 -2.32 2.62
N PRO A 154 -30.98 -1.80 1.72
CA PRO A 154 -31.28 -0.62 0.91
C PRO A 154 -32.56 -0.82 0.10
N ALA A 155 -33.39 0.22 0.01
CA ALA A 155 -34.63 0.19 -0.75
C ALA A 155 -34.41 0.16 -2.27
N GLY A 156 -33.23 0.54 -2.76
CA GLY A 156 -32.87 0.53 -4.18
C GLY A 156 -31.38 0.35 -4.41
N LYS A 157 -30.96 0.55 -5.66
CA LYS A 157 -29.54 0.55 -6.03
C LYS A 157 -28.80 1.66 -5.30
N GLY A 158 -27.67 1.31 -4.71
CA GLY A 158 -26.82 2.24 -3.98
C GLY A 158 -25.38 1.79 -3.98
N SER A 159 -24.45 2.69 -3.68
CA SER A 159 -23.02 2.39 -3.70
C SER A 159 -22.30 2.97 -2.49
N VAL A 160 -21.14 2.41 -2.21
CA VAL A 160 -20.15 2.94 -1.27
C VAL A 160 -18.82 3.12 -1.98
N ARG A 161 -18.08 4.14 -1.56
CA ARG A 161 -16.69 4.38 -1.97
C ARG A 161 -15.77 3.81 -0.91
N LEU A 162 -14.78 3.04 -1.36
CA LEU A 162 -13.70 2.53 -0.53
C LEU A 162 -12.44 3.31 -0.85
N SER A 163 -11.78 3.82 0.19
CA SER A 163 -10.45 4.41 0.05
C SER A 163 -9.53 3.92 1.16
N THR A 164 -8.24 3.87 0.90
CA THR A 164 -7.26 3.58 1.96
C THR A 164 -7.22 4.70 3.00
N SER A 165 -7.04 4.34 4.26
CA SER A 165 -7.07 5.25 5.41
C SER A 165 -5.68 5.53 5.96
N ALA A 166 -5.53 6.73 6.52
CA ALA A 166 -4.38 7.13 7.32
C ALA A 166 -4.45 6.61 8.77
N ALA A 167 -5.58 6.02 9.19
CA ALA A 167 -5.88 5.68 10.58
C ALA A 167 -5.40 4.27 11.03
N ALA A 168 -4.52 3.61 10.27
CA ALA A 168 -4.10 2.25 10.60
C ALA A 168 -3.26 2.20 11.90
N PRO A 169 -3.39 1.16 12.74
CA PRO A 169 -2.66 1.04 14.02
C PRO A 169 -1.17 0.65 13.89
N ALA A 170 -0.53 0.77 12.72
CA ALA A 170 0.86 0.39 12.49
C ALA A 170 1.74 1.59 12.11
N ALA A 171 3.06 1.45 12.28
CA ALA A 171 4.09 2.47 12.04
C ALA A 171 4.08 3.11 10.63
N ALA A 172 3.35 2.55 9.67
CA ALA A 172 3.01 3.19 8.41
C ALA A 172 1.54 2.92 8.07
N PRO A 173 0.69 3.95 7.94
CA PRO A 173 -0.68 3.73 7.52
C PRO A 173 -0.75 3.37 6.04
N LEU A 174 -1.69 2.49 5.67
CA LEU A 174 -1.77 1.90 4.31
C LEU A 174 -1.80 2.97 3.21
N ASN A 175 -2.48 4.10 3.45
CA ASN A 175 -2.54 5.22 2.51
C ASN A 175 -1.18 5.88 2.21
N SER A 176 -0.19 5.75 3.11
CA SER A 176 1.13 6.35 2.94
C SER A 176 2.05 5.58 2.00
N TYR A 177 1.73 4.34 1.63
CA TYR A 177 2.56 3.52 0.72
C TYR A 177 1.77 2.75 -0.34
N LEU A 178 0.50 2.44 -0.09
CA LEU A 178 -0.41 1.79 -1.04
C LEU A 178 -1.75 2.54 -1.10
N PRO A 179 -1.79 3.82 -1.54
CA PRO A 179 -3.06 4.52 -1.69
C PRO A 179 -3.94 3.81 -2.73
N GLY A 180 -5.24 3.77 -2.47
CA GLY A 180 -6.21 3.15 -3.37
C GLY A 180 -7.60 3.72 -3.19
N ILE A 181 -8.37 3.72 -4.27
CA ILE A 181 -9.80 4.05 -4.27
C ILE A 181 -10.55 3.08 -5.19
N GLY A 182 -11.75 2.68 -4.78
CA GLY A 182 -12.68 1.85 -5.54
C GLY A 182 -14.08 1.94 -4.94
N GLY A 183 -14.97 1.02 -5.30
CA GLY A 183 -16.33 1.06 -4.77
C GLY A 183 -17.07 -0.27 -4.83
N GLY A 184 -18.10 -0.37 -3.98
CA GLY A 184 -19.05 -1.47 -3.98
C GLY A 184 -20.43 -0.95 -4.33
N THR A 185 -21.14 -1.59 -5.26
CA THR A 185 -22.53 -1.27 -5.60
C THR A 185 -23.44 -2.42 -5.24
N PHE A 186 -24.50 -2.12 -4.52
CA PHE A 186 -25.54 -3.06 -4.09
C PHE A 186 -26.87 -2.78 -4.80
N GLY A 187 -27.70 -3.81 -4.93
CA GLY A 187 -29.07 -3.65 -5.46
C GLY A 187 -29.16 -3.51 -6.98
N VAL A 188 -28.15 -4.00 -7.72
CA VAL A 188 -28.15 -3.95 -9.20
C VAL A 188 -29.23 -4.85 -9.81
N TYR A 189 -29.71 -5.88 -9.10
CA TYR A 189 -30.63 -6.90 -9.62
C TYR A 189 -32.03 -6.89 -8.99
N LYS A 190 -32.55 -5.72 -8.58
CA LYS A 190 -33.93 -5.63 -8.04
C LYS A 190 -35.04 -5.76 -9.09
N SER A 191 -34.71 -5.77 -10.38
CA SER A 191 -35.70 -5.84 -11.47
C SER A 191 -35.78 -7.23 -12.09
N GLY A 192 -36.71 -8.07 -11.58
CA GLY A 192 -37.22 -9.26 -12.26
C GLY A 192 -36.29 -10.49 -12.33
N PRO A 193 -36.83 -11.66 -12.70
CA PRO A 193 -36.05 -12.90 -12.83
C PRO A 193 -35.00 -12.75 -13.93
N VAL A 194 -33.73 -12.93 -13.57
CA VAL A 194 -32.61 -12.96 -14.51
C VAL A 194 -32.23 -14.42 -14.74
N ILE A 195 -32.44 -14.90 -15.97
CA ILE A 195 -31.98 -16.22 -16.42
C ILE A 195 -30.52 -16.06 -16.88
N PHE A 196 -29.60 -16.78 -16.25
CA PHE A 196 -28.22 -16.88 -16.72
C PHE A 196 -28.11 -18.03 -17.71
N THR A 197 -27.93 -17.74 -19.00
CA THR A 197 -27.44 -18.72 -19.97
C THR A 197 -25.92 -18.63 -20.03
N ARG A 198 -25.26 -19.75 -19.77
CA ARG A 198 -23.83 -19.98 -20.06
C ARG A 198 -23.77 -20.72 -21.39
N GLU A 199 -23.22 -20.11 -22.44
CA GLU A 199 -22.73 -20.89 -23.57
C GLU A 199 -21.44 -21.58 -23.14
N MET A 200 -21.42 -22.91 -23.20
CA MET A 200 -20.18 -23.68 -23.24
C MET A 200 -19.80 -23.80 -24.71
N TYR A 201 -18.67 -23.23 -25.10
CA TYR A 201 -17.92 -23.64 -26.28
C TYR A 201 -16.90 -24.70 -25.87
#